data_AF-A0A916J1F1-F1
#
_entry.id   AF-A0A916J1F1-F1
#
_cell.length_a   1.000
_cell.length_b   1.000
_cell.length_c   1.000
_cell.angle_alpha   90.00
_cell.angle_beta   90.00
_cell.angle_gamma   90.00
#
_symmetry.space_group_name_H-M   'P 1'
#
loop_
_entity.id
_entity.type
_entity.pdbx_description
1 polymer ?
#
loop_
_entity_poly.entity_id
_entity_poly.type
_entity_poly.pdbx_seq_one_letter_code
_entity_poly.pdbx_strand_id
1 'polypeptide(L)'
;MLGAPAGAFNAPVAVACSGVAILILDLWRNPDHLREVAGLAVIVKLALYGLMITHEASRSLIFWVIVAWSVIFSHAPARFRHTIILGAK
;
A
#
# COMPACT_ATOMS: atom_id res chain seq x y z
N MET A 1 -2.35 -8.68 -13.04
CA MET A 1 -2.46 -8.93 -14.49
C MET A 1 -1.18 -9.57 -15.02
N LEU A 2 -0.78 -10.70 -14.42
CA LEU A 2 0.43 -11.51 -14.69
C LEU A 2 0.00 -12.93 -15.12
N GLY A 3 -1.09 -13.02 -15.90
CA GLY A 3 -1.73 -14.30 -16.29
C GLY A 3 -3.18 -14.48 -15.81
N ALA A 4 -3.72 -13.54 -15.02
CA ALA A 4 -5.16 -13.53 -14.70
C ALA A 4 -5.98 -13.14 -15.96
N PRO A 5 -7.08 -13.84 -16.27
CA PRO A 5 -7.88 -13.57 -17.47
C PRO A 5 -8.30 -12.10 -17.51
N ALA A 6 -7.97 -11.42 -18.61
CA ALA A 6 -8.12 -9.98 -18.80
C ALA A 6 -9.59 -9.47 -18.69
N GLY A 7 -10.57 -10.38 -18.60
CA GLY A 7 -12.00 -10.04 -18.49
C GLY A 7 -12.52 -9.84 -17.06
N ALA A 8 -11.75 -10.16 -16.02
CA ALA A 8 -12.22 -10.02 -14.64
C ALA A 8 -11.87 -8.63 -14.07
N PHE A 9 -12.48 -7.57 -14.59
CA PHE A 9 -12.36 -6.20 -14.05
C PHE A 9 -12.68 -6.11 -12.55
N ASN A 10 -13.46 -7.05 -12.02
CA ASN A 10 -13.83 -7.14 -10.62
C ASN A 10 -12.63 -7.35 -9.69
N ALA A 11 -11.62 -8.12 -10.11
CA ALA A 11 -10.51 -8.49 -9.23
C ALA A 11 -9.59 -7.30 -8.85
N PRO A 12 -9.06 -6.50 -9.78
CA PRO A 12 -8.22 -5.35 -9.42
C PRO A 12 -9.00 -4.27 -8.66
N VAL A 13 -10.29 -4.08 -8.97
CA VAL A 13 -11.16 -3.15 -8.24
C VAL A 13 -11.43 -3.65 -6.82
N ALA A 14 -11.76 -4.93 -6.63
CA ALA A 14 -11.97 -5.52 -5.30
C ALA A 14 -10.72 -5.41 -4.43
N VAL A 15 -9.53 -5.65 -4.99
CA VAL A 15 -8.25 -5.47 -4.29
C VAL A 15 -8.06 -4.01 -3.89
N ALA A 16 -8.32 -3.06 -4.79
CA ALA A 16 -8.24 -1.63 -4.48
C ALA A 16 -9.22 -1.23 -3.36
N CYS A 17 -10.49 -1.62 -3.49
CA CYS A 17 -11.54 -1.33 -2.51
C CYS A 17 -11.21 -1.93 -1.14
N SER A 18 -10.70 -3.16 -1.09
CA SER A 18 -10.31 -3.80 0.16
C SER A 18 -9.13 -3.07 0.83
N GLY A 19 -8.10 -2.69 0.06
CA GLY A 19 -6.96 -1.93 0.58
C GLY A 19 -7.36 -0.55 1.12
N VAL A 20 -8.26 0.15 0.42
CA VAL A 20 -8.82 1.43 0.88
C VAL A 20 -9.67 1.26 2.13
N ALA A 21 -10.51 0.22 2.20
CA ALA A 21 -11.33 -0.06 3.38
C ALA A 21 -10.46 -0.33 4.63
N ILE A 22 -9.36 -1.09 4.47
CA ILE A 22 -8.41 -1.33 5.56
C ILE A 22 -7.73 -0.02 5.99
N LEU A 23 -7.27 0.81 5.04
CA LEU A 23 -6.69 2.12 5.35
C LEU A 23 -7.67 3.01 6.13
N ILE A 24 -8.94 3.06 5.71
CA ILE A 24 -9.98 3.85 6.38
C ILE A 24 -10.21 3.33 7.81
N LEU A 25 -10.26 2.01 8.00
CA LEU A 25 -10.42 1.40 9.32
C LEU A 25 -9.22 1.71 10.24
N ASP A 26 -8.00 1.63 9.71
CA ASP A 26 -6.79 1.98 10.45
C ASP A 26 -6.79 3.46 10.84
N LEU A 27 -7.24 4.33 9.93
CA LEU A 27 -7.36 5.76 10.18
C LEU A 27 -8.45 6.11 11.20
N TRP A 28 -9.57 5.39 11.15
CA TRP A 28 -10.66 5.56 12.10
C TRP A 28 -10.27 5.11 13.51
N ARG A 29 -9.43 4.08 13.61
CA ARG A 29 -8.94 3.55 14.89
C ARG A 29 -7.81 4.39 15.48
N ASN A 30 -6.95 4.98 14.66
CA ASN A 30 -5.89 5.89 15.07
C ASN A 30 -5.71 7.02 14.03
N PRO A 31 -6.24 8.23 14.26
CA PRO A 31 -6.13 9.33 13.30
C PRO A 31 -4.69 9.80 13.08
N ASP A 32 -3.80 9.61 14.05
CA ASP A 32 -2.36 9.88 13.93
C ASP A 32 -1.62 8.84 13.07
N HIS A 33 -2.30 7.77 12.60
CA HIS A 33 -1.67 6.74 11.76
C HIS A 33 -1.11 7.32 10.44
N LEU A 34 -1.69 8.40 9.90
CA LEU A 34 -1.14 9.10 8.73
C LEU A 34 0.21 9.77 9.00
N ARG A 35 0.52 10.06 10.27
CA ARG A 35 1.80 10.66 10.70
C ARG A 35 2.84 9.63 11.08
N GLU A 36 2.42 8.38 11.21
CA GLU A 36 3.29 7.25 11.44
C GLU A 36 3.91 6.76 10.13
N VAL A 37 5.15 6.25 10.22
CA VAL A 37 5.84 5.57 9.12
C VAL A 37 4.97 4.46 8.49
N ALA A 38 4.14 3.80 9.31
CA ALA A 38 3.21 2.78 8.85
C ALA A 38 2.12 3.33 7.90
N GLY A 39 1.44 4.43 8.24
CA GLY A 39 0.41 5.00 7.36
C GLY A 39 0.99 5.55 6.06
N LEU A 40 2.16 6.19 6.11
CA LEU A 40 2.84 6.65 4.90
C LEU A 40 3.20 5.48 3.98
N ALA A 41 3.61 4.34 4.54
CA ALA A 41 3.93 3.15 3.76
C ALA A 41 2.73 2.55 3.03
N VAL A 42 1.53 2.63 3.62
CA VAL A 42 0.29 2.21 2.96
C VAL A 42 -0.07 3.17 1.83
N ILE A 43 0.08 4.49 2.03
CA ILE A 43 -0.13 5.48 0.95
C ILE A 43 0.81 5.21 -0.24
N VAL A 44 2.10 5.01 0.04
CA VAL A 44 3.10 4.70 -1.01
C VAL A 44 2.72 3.40 -1.74
N LYS A 45 2.27 2.37 -1.02
CA LYS A 45 1.81 1.11 -1.61
C LYS A 45 0.58 1.31 -2.51
N LEU A 46 -0.38 2.13 -2.10
CA LEU A 46 -1.57 2.45 -2.91
C LEU A 46 -1.19 3.27 -4.16
N ALA A 47 -0.26 4.22 -4.04
CA ALA A 47 0.25 4.98 -5.18
C ALA A 47 0.97 4.07 -6.20
N LEU A 48 1.82 3.16 -5.73
CA LEU A 48 2.48 2.15 -6.57
C LEU A 48 1.46 1.24 -7.27
N TYR A 49 0.40 0.84 -6.57
CA TYR A 49 -0.68 0.05 -7.18
C TYR A 49 -1.41 0.83 -8.29
N GLY A 50 -1.69 2.11 -8.09
CA GLY A 50 -2.24 2.99 -9.13
C GLY A 50 -1.31 3.12 -10.34
N LEU A 51 0.00 3.26 -10.10
CA LEU A 51 1.02 3.28 -11.16
C LEU A 51 1.04 1.96 -11.95
N MET A 52 0.89 0.82 -11.25
CA MET A 52 0.84 -0.51 -11.86
C MET A 52 -0.37 -0.71 -12.79
N ILE A 53 -1.50 -0.05 -12.48
CA ILE A 53 -2.69 -0.08 -13.33
C ILE A 53 -2.46 0.73 -14.62
N THR A 54 -1.87 1.92 -14.50
CA THR A 54 -1.68 2.85 -15.63
C THR A 54 -0.52 2.49 -16.56
N HIS A 55 0.55 1.87 -16.04
CA HIS A 55 1.76 1.54 -16.82
C HIS A 55 1.88 0.03 -17.07
N GLU A 56 1.42 -0.43 -18.24
CA GLU A 56 1.47 -1.86 -18.60
C GLU A 56 2.90 -2.39 -18.78
N ALA A 57 3.77 -1.61 -19.44
CA ALA A 57 5.15 -2.02 -19.74
C ALA A 57 5.99 -2.27 -18.47
N SER A 58 5.71 -1.53 -17.41
CA SER A 58 6.45 -1.59 -16.13
C SER A 58 5.74 -2.41 -15.06
N ARG A 59 4.59 -3.03 -15.39
CA ARG A 59 3.69 -3.67 -14.42
C ARG A 59 4.39 -4.74 -13.59
N SER A 60 5.23 -5.56 -14.22
CA SER A 60 6.01 -6.61 -13.55
C SER A 60 7.03 -6.03 -12.57
N LEU A 61 7.73 -4.96 -12.95
CA LEU A 61 8.72 -4.31 -12.09
C LEU A 61 8.04 -3.64 -10.90
N ILE A 62 6.94 -2.89 -11.14
CA ILE A 62 6.16 -2.23 -10.10
C ILE A 62 5.59 -3.26 -9.12
N PHE A 63 5.12 -4.41 -9.61
CA PHE A 63 4.66 -5.51 -8.76
C PHE A 63 5.76 -5.97 -7.80
N TRP A 64 6.98 -6.21 -8.28
CA TRP A 64 8.09 -6.61 -7.43
C TRP A 64 8.50 -5.53 -6.43
N VAL A 65 8.43 -4.25 -6.81
CA VAL A 65 8.63 -3.13 -5.88
C VAL A 65 7.58 -3.13 -4.78
N ILE A 66 6.30 -3.35 -5.12
CA ILE A 66 5.21 -3.46 -4.13
C ILE A 66 5.47 -4.63 -3.17
N VAL A 67 5.91 -5.79 -3.67
CA VAL A 67 6.22 -6.96 -2.86
C VAL A 67 7.40 -6.69 -1.93
N ALA A 68 8.53 -6.20 -2.46
CA ALA A 68 9.72 -5.88 -1.67
C ALA A 68 9.42 -4.85 -0.58
N TRP A 69 8.69 -3.78 -0.93
CA TRP A 69 8.21 -2.79 0.02
C TRP A 69 7.37 -3.43 1.12
N SER A 70 6.43 -4.30 0.76
CA SER A 70 5.58 -5.00 1.73
C SER A 70 6.39 -5.89 2.67
N VAL A 71 7.43 -6.58 2.18
CA VAL A 71 8.32 -7.43 3.01
C VAL A 71 9.12 -6.59 3.99
N ILE A 72 9.74 -5.50 3.51
CA ILE A 72 10.53 -4.59 4.36
C ILE A 72 9.65 -4.05 5.49
N PHE A 73 8.44 -3.57 5.16
CA PHE A 73 7.53 -3.05 6.16
C PHE A 73 6.93 -4.12 7.06
N SER A 74 6.73 -5.35 6.57
CA SER A 74 6.31 -6.50 7.39
C SER A 74 7.33 -6.87 8.47
N HIS A 75 8.62 -6.77 8.15
CA HIS A 75 9.71 -7.05 9.08
C HIS A 75 10.26 -5.81 9.81
N ALA A 76 9.71 -4.62 9.53
CA ALA A 76 10.11 -3.41 10.22
C ALA A 76 9.76 -3.50 11.72
N PRO A 77 10.69 -3.17 12.64
CA PRO A 77 10.44 -3.20 14.07
C PRO A 77 9.25 -2.34 14.46
N ALA A 78 8.46 -2.76 15.45
CA ALA A 78 7.28 -2.02 15.93
C ALA A 78 7.59 -0.55 16.31
N ARG A 79 8.83 -0.29 16.77
CA ARG A 79 9.33 1.07 17.06
C ARG A 79 9.35 1.96 15.81
N PHE A 80 9.73 1.44 14.64
CA PHE A 80 9.70 2.17 13.37
C PHE A 80 8.28 2.42 12.89
N ARG A 81 7.39 1.44 13.02
CA ARG A 81 6.00 1.54 12.55
C ARG A 81 5.21 2.63 13.26
N HIS A 82 5.45 2.84 14.55
CA HIS A 82 4.80 3.86 15.38
C HIS A 82 5.66 5.12 15.61
N THR A 83 6.76 5.27 14.85
CA THR A 83 7.51 6.53 14.91
C THR A 83 6.71 7.60 14.17
N ILE A 84 6.30 8.63 14.91
CA ILE A 84 5.65 9.83 14.37
C ILE A 84 6.72 10.64 13.64
N ILE A 85 6.63 10.75 12.31
CA ILE A 85 7.58 11.54 11.50
C ILE A 85 7.19 13.03 11.53
N LEU A 86 5.89 13.35 11.54
CA LEU A 86 5.38 14.72 11.67
C LEU A 86 5.07 15.04 13.13
N GLY A 87 6.11 15.32 13.92
CA GLY A 87 5.92 15.71 15.33
C GLY A 87 7.15 15.56 16.23
N ALA A 88 8.36 15.44 15.67
CA ALA A 88 9.56 15.65 16.48
C ALA A 88 9.59 17.13 16.88
N LYS A 89 9.38 17.37 18.17
CA LYS A 89 9.58 18.66 18.83
C LYS A 89 11.04 19.08 18.75
#